data_AF-A0A914VGS4-F1
#
_entry.id   AF-A0A914VGS4-F1
#
_cell.length_a   1.000
_cell.length_b   1.000
_cell.length_c   1.000
_cell.angle_alpha   90.00
_cell.angle_beta   90.00
_cell.angle_gamma   90.00
#
_symmetry.space_group_name_H-M   'P 1'
#
loop_
_entity.id
_entity.type
_entity.pdbx_description
1 polymer ?
#
loop_
_entity_poly.entity_id
_entity_poly.type
_entity_poly.pdbx_seq_one_letter_code
_entity_poly.pdbx_strand_id
1 'polypeptide(L)' 'MLVCKRLVAKEGDRLQSSQLSRVPRGHVWLLGDNSDRSTDSRSFGPVPHGLVSCRLVYR' A
#
# COMPACT_ATOMS: atom_id res chain seq x y z
N MET A 1 -8.70 -14.93 1.92
CA MET A 1 -9.51 -13.87 1.26
C MET A 1 -8.53 -12.90 0.62
N LEU A 2 -8.70 -12.56 -0.66
CA LEU A 2 -7.87 -11.56 -1.34
C LEU A 2 -8.55 -10.19 -1.29
N VAL A 3 -7.77 -9.12 -1.22
CA VAL A 3 -8.27 -7.73 -1.27
C VAL A 3 -7.61 -6.97 -2.41
N CYS A 4 -8.39 -6.16 -3.12
CA CYS A 4 -7.87 -5.25 -4.14
C CYS A 4 -7.68 -3.86 -3.55
N LYS A 5 -6.47 -3.32 -3.68
CA LYS A 5 -6.10 -1.97 -3.22
C LYS A 5 -5.21 -1.30 -4.28
N ARG A 6 -5.12 0.03 -4.22
CA ARG A 6 -4.26 0.82 -5.09
C ARG A 6 -2.84 0.84 -4.54
N LEU A 7 -1.86 0.56 -5.39
CA LEU A 7 -0.45 0.77 -5.06
C LEU A 7 -0.14 2.26 -5.16
N VAL A 8 0.26 2.86 -4.03
CA VAL A 8 0.49 4.31 -3.91
C VAL A 8 1.97 4.63 -3.83
N ALA A 9 2.75 3.81 -3.13
CA ALA A 9 4.19 4.00 -2.98
C ALA A 9 4.92 2.66 -2.89
N LYS A 10 6.21 2.67 -3.20
CA LYS A 10 7.13 1.52 -3.19
C LYS A 10 8.32 1.81 -2.27
N GLU A 11 9.16 0.80 -2.05
CA GLU A 11 10.38 0.95 -1.26
C GLU A 11 11.15 2.24 -1.54
N GLY A 12 11.57 2.93 -0.47
CA GLY A 12 12.32 4.17 -0.54
C GLY A 12 11.49 5.44 -0.74
N ASP A 13 10.25 5.33 -1.24
CA ASP A 13 9.35 6.47 -1.41
C ASP A 13 9.02 7.11 -0.05
N ARG A 14 8.87 8.44 -0.05
CA ARG A 14 8.48 9.20 1.15
C ARG A 14 6.97 9.17 1.33
N LEU A 15 6.53 8.94 2.57
CA LEU A 15 5.13 9.02 2.94
C LEU A 15 4.91 10.34 3.70
N GLN A 16 3.96 11.15 3.24
CA GLN A 16 3.70 12.45 3.87
C GLN A 16 2.87 12.34 5.15
N SER A 17 2.00 11.34 5.24
CA SER A 17 0.95 11.27 6.25
C SER A 17 0.95 9.94 7.02
N SER A 18 2.09 9.26 7.04
CA SER A 18 2.31 8.02 7.81
C SER A 18 3.29 8.29 8.94
N GLN A 19 3.13 7.58 10.06
CA GLN A 19 4.14 7.55 11.13
C GLN A 19 5.50 7.08 10.61
N LEU A 20 5.49 6.32 9.51
CA LEU A 20 6.67 5.96 8.74
C LEU A 20 7.02 7.07 7.76
N SER A 21 8.24 7.59 7.80
CA SER A 21 8.70 8.63 6.85
C SER A 21 8.96 8.10 5.45
N ARG A 22 9.25 6.80 5.32
CA ARG A 22 9.54 6.11 4.05
C ARG A 22 9.04 4.67 4.05
N VAL A 23 8.75 4.14 2.87
CA VAL A 23 8.43 2.72 2.69
C VAL A 23 9.71 1.88 2.85
N PRO A 24 9.72 0.83 3.69
CA PRO A 24 10.88 -0.04 3.87
C PRO A 24 11.23 -0.80 2.59
N ARG A 25 12.48 -1.28 2.49
CA ARG A 25 12.91 -2.16 1.40
C ARG A 25 12.03 -3.41 1.32
N GLY A 26 11.72 -3.84 0.10
CA GLY A 26 10.88 -5.00 -0.17
C GLY A 26 9.40 -4.83 0.18
N HIS A 27 8.94 -3.62 0.49
CA HIS A 27 7.54 -3.34 0.83
C HIS A 27 6.88 -2.35 -0.13
N VAL A 28 5.55 -2.33 -0.09
CA VAL A 28 4.69 -1.40 -0.81
C VAL A 28 3.70 -0.75 0.16
N TRP A 29 3.24 0.45 -0.20
CA TRP A 29 2.17 1.15 0.50
C TRP A 29 0.90 1.13 -0.34
N LEU A 30 -0.18 0.57 0.22
CA LEU A 30 -1.44 0.36 -0.47
C LEU A 30 -2.53 1.22 0.18
N LEU A 31 -3.34 1.91 -0.62
CA LEU A 31 -4.52 2.64 -0.15
C LEU A 31 -5.78 2.15 -0.86
N GLY A 32 -6.93 2.21 -0.18
CA GLY A 32 -8.22 2.09 -0.85
C GLY A 32 -8.67 3.41 -1.46
N ASP A 33 -9.57 3.34 -2.44
CA ASP A 33 -10.10 4.53 -3.10
C ASP A 33 -11.11 5.30 -2.22
N ASN A 34 -11.66 4.67 -1.17
CA ASN A 34 -12.48 5.34 -0.15
C ASN A 34 -11.68 5.44 1.14
N SER A 35 -11.15 6.64 1.43
CA SER A 35 -10.29 6.90 2.59
C SER A 35 -10.97 6.58 3.91
N ASP A 36 -12.28 6.83 4.02
CA ASP A 36 -13.02 6.83 5.28
C ASP A 36 -13.47 5.43 5.68
N ARG A 37 -13.56 4.53 4.70
CA ARG A 37 -14.06 3.17 4.89
C ARG A 37 -13.10 2.08 4.45
N SER A 38 -11.83 2.41 4.25
CA SER A 38 -10.80 1.46 3.82
C SER A 38 -9.89 1.06 4.98
N THR A 39 -9.82 -0.24 5.26
CA THR A 39 -8.68 -0.84 5.95
C THR A 39 -7.55 -1.05 4.95
N ASP A 40 -6.45 -0.32 5.11
CA ASP A 40 -5.31 -0.34 4.21
C ASP A 40 -3.99 -0.06 4.95
N SER A 41 -2.91 0.31 4.24
CA SER A 41 -1.60 0.51 4.86
C SER A 41 -1.59 1.58 5.96
N ARG A 42 -2.57 2.50 5.99
CA ARG A 42 -2.73 3.43 7.13
C ARG A 42 -3.06 2.71 8.44
N SER A 43 -3.69 1.54 8.37
CA SER A 43 -4.11 0.75 9.52
C SER A 43 -3.11 -0.37 9.85
N PHE A 44 -2.65 -1.12 8.85
CA PHE A 44 -1.77 -2.28 9.05
C PHE A 44 -0.30 -2.05 8.66
N GLY A 45 0.05 -0.87 8.15
CA GLY A 45 1.41 -0.53 7.76
C GLY A 45 1.80 -1.00 6.34
N PRO A 46 3.10 -0.96 6.02
CA PRO A 46 3.60 -1.35 4.71
C PRO A 46 3.45 -2.86 4.48
N VAL A 47 3.16 -3.28 3.25
CA VAL A 47 2.92 -4.68 2.90
C VAL A 47 4.13 -5.25 2.18
N PRO A 48 4.65 -6.43 2.56
CA PRO A 48 5.71 -7.10 1.82
C PRO A 48 5.30 -7.34 0.36
N HIS A 49 6.18 -7.00 -0.59
CA HIS A 49 5.89 -7.15 -2.02
C HIS A 49 5.54 -8.60 -2.41
N GLY A 50 6.11 -9.58 -1.71
CA GLY A 50 5.79 -11.01 -1.94
C GLY A 50 4.36 -11.42 -1.61
N LEU A 51 3.59 -10.61 -0.89
CA LEU A 51 2.16 -10.87 -0.63
C LEU A 51 1.24 -10.31 -1.74
N VAL A 52 1.78 -9.57 -2.71
CA VAL A 52 1.02 -9.06 -3.84
C VAL A 52 0.84 -10.16 -4.88
N SER A 53 -0.38 -10.68 -5.02
CA SER A 53 -0.66 -11.81 -5.92
C SER A 53 -0.74 -11.42 -7.40
N CYS A 54 -1.31 -10.24 -7.71
CA CYS A 54 -1.46 -9.79 -9.09
C CYS A 54 -1.55 -8.25 -9.17
N ARG A 55 -1.31 -7.71 -10.37
CA ARG A 55 -1.50 -6.29 -10.68
C ARG A 55 -2.62 -6.14 -11.70
N LEU A 56 -3.73 -5.53 -11.29
CA LEU A 56 -4.80 -5.15 -12.19
C LEU A 56 -4.39 -3.89 -12.96
N VAL A 57 -4.54 -3.91 -14.29
CA VAL A 57 -4.28 -2.76 -15.16
C VAL A 57 -5.46 -2.63 -16.10
N TYR A 58 -6.04 -1.43 -16.18
CA TYR A 58 -7.06 -1.06 -17.15
C TYR A 58 -6.54 0.18 -17.90
N ARG A 59 -6.68 0.20 -19.23
CA ARG A 59 -6.24 1.28 -20.11
C ARG A 59 -7.45 1.98 -20.71
#